data_AF-A0A7S1MXN4-F1
#
_entry.id   AF-A0A7S1MXN4-F1
#
_cell.length_a   1.000
_cell.length_b   1.000
_cell.length_c   1.000
_cell.angle_alpha   90.00
_cell.angle_beta   90.00
_cell.angle_gamma   90.00
#
_symmetry.space_group_name_H-M   'P 1'
#
loop_
_entity.id
_entity.type
_entity.pdbx_description
1 polymer ?
#
loop_
_entity_poly.entity_id
_entity_poly.type
_entity_poly.pdbx_seq_one_letter_code
_entity_poly.pdbx_strand_id
1 'polypeptide(L)'
;LFARRRGRGFFEVSDLIAPCVPTGIVSVRLGNFINGELWGRPAPDDLPWAMVFPQAQDGGIARHPSQLYQAAGEGLLLFIVLWVYARQPRATGQISGVFMM
;
A
#
# COMPACT_ATOMS: atom_id res chain seq x y z
N LEU A 1 -11.81 -20.86 -4.56
CA LEU A 1 -12.31 -21.97 -3.71
C LEU A 1 -13.37 -21.53 -2.69
N PHE A 2 -13.13 -20.47 -1.90
CA PHE A 2 -14.06 -19.99 -0.87
C PHE A 2 -15.44 -19.55 -1.41
N ALA A 3 -15.47 -18.68 -2.43
CA ALA A 3 -16.71 -18.20 -3.05
C ALA A 3 -17.61 -19.35 -3.54
N ARG A 4 -16.99 -20.34 -4.20
CA ARG A 4 -17.66 -21.52 -4.77
C ARG A 4 -18.22 -22.47 -3.69
N ARG A 5 -17.60 -22.53 -2.50
CA ARG A 5 -18.13 -23.28 -1.35
C ARG A 5 -19.30 -22.57 -0.64
N ARG A 6 -19.41 -21.24 -0.76
CA ARG A 6 -20.44 -20.42 -0.09
C ARG A 6 -21.59 -19.99 -1.02
N GLY A 7 -21.60 -20.44 -2.28
CA GLY A 7 -22.62 -20.07 -3.26
C GLY A 7 -22.63 -18.58 -3.62
N ARG A 8 -21.50 -17.88 -3.45
CA ARG A 8 -21.36 -16.43 -3.69
C ARG A 8 -20.58 -16.15 -4.97
N GLY A 9 -20.86 -14.99 -5.59
CA GLY A 9 -20.13 -14.54 -6.77
C GLY A 9 -18.66 -14.23 -6.44
N PHE A 10 -17.74 -14.46 -7.38
CA PHE A 10 -16.31 -14.14 -7.20
C PHE A 10 -16.13 -12.66 -6.81
N PHE A 11 -16.77 -11.75 -7.54
CA PHE A 11 -16.70 -10.31 -7.29
C PHE A 11 -17.33 -9.86 -5.97
N GLU A 12 -18.31 -10.59 -5.42
CA GLU A 12 -18.86 -10.27 -4.08
C GLU A 12 -17.83 -10.52 -2.98
N VAL A 13 -17.04 -11.59 -3.12
CA VAL A 13 -15.98 -11.90 -2.17
C VAL A 13 -14.79 -10.97 -2.37
N SER A 14 -14.45 -10.65 -3.61
CA SER A 14 -13.36 -9.71 -3.93
C SER A 14 -13.65 -8.31 -3.41
N ASP A 15 -14.88 -7.80 -3.57
CA ASP A 15 -15.28 -6.47 -3.09
C ASP A 15 -15.21 -6.35 -1.56
N LEU A 16 -15.43 -7.45 -0.83
CA LEU A 16 -15.28 -7.48 0.63
C LEU A 16 -13.80 -7.43 1.06
N ILE A 17 -12.92 -8.08 0.30
CA ILE A 17 -11.50 -8.23 0.64
C ILE A 17 -10.69 -7.03 0.13
N ALA A 18 -11.10 -6.38 -0.96
CA ALA A 18 -10.38 -5.29 -1.60
C ALA A 18 -9.97 -4.15 -0.64
N PRO A 19 -10.81 -3.68 0.31
CA PRO A 19 -10.40 -2.67 1.29
C PRO A 19 -9.36 -3.16 2.30
N CYS A 20 -9.21 -4.48 2.50
CA CYS A 20 -8.24 -5.07 3.42
C CYS A 20 -6.86 -5.26 2.78
N VAL A 21 -6.74 -5.21 1.46
CA VAL A 21 -5.45 -5.40 0.78
C VAL A 21 -4.48 -4.23 1.04
N PRO A 22 -4.90 -2.95 0.95
CA PRO A 22 -4.00 -1.82 1.20
C PRO A 22 -3.43 -1.78 2.62
N THR A 23 -4.15 -2.25 3.64
CA THR A 23 -3.60 -2.32 5.01
C THR A 23 -2.45 -3.34 5.12
N GLY A 24 -2.52 -4.43 4.34
CA GLY A 24 -1.40 -5.35 4.15
C GLY A 24 -0.21 -4.68 3.49
N ILE A 25 -0.44 -3.87 2.45
CA ILE A 25 0.61 -3.11 1.74
C ILE A 25 1.31 -2.13 2.71
N VAL A 26 0.57 -1.38 3.52
CA VAL A 26 1.14 -0.50 4.55
C VAL A 26 2.08 -1.30 5.47
N SER A 27 1.61 -2.43 5.98
CA SER A 27 2.37 -3.26 6.93
C SER A 27 3.68 -3.75 6.33
N VAL A 28 3.66 -4.22 5.07
CA VAL A 28 4.86 -4.67 4.36
C VAL A 28 5.84 -3.51 4.14
N ARG A 29 5.36 -2.36 3.69
CA ARG A 29 6.20 -1.19 3.40
C ARG A 29 6.80 -0.58 4.67
N LEU A 30 6.07 -0.57 5.78
CA LEU A 30 6.60 -0.20 7.08
C LEU A 30 7.67 -1.20 7.56
N GLY A 31 7.47 -2.50 7.34
CA GLY A 31 8.50 -3.51 7.59
C GLY A 31 9.77 -3.26 6.79
N ASN A 32 9.65 -2.96 5.49
CA ASN A 32 10.81 -2.59 4.66
C ASN A 32 11.51 -1.33 5.18
N PHE A 33 10.76 -0.34 5.66
CA PHE A 33 11.35 0.87 6.24
C PHE A 33 12.11 0.58 7.54
N ILE A 34 11.56 -0.22 8.45
CA ILE A 34 12.20 -0.60 9.73
C ILE A 34 13.45 -1.45 9.47
N ASN A 35 13.35 -2.41 8.54
CA ASN A 35 14.49 -3.24 8.16
C ASN A 35 15.54 -2.45 7.36
N GLY A 36 15.14 -1.28 6.85
CA GLY A 36 15.96 -0.42 6.01
C GLY A 36 16.27 -1.11 4.69
N GLU A 37 15.27 -1.65 3.99
CA GLU A 37 15.37 -2.36 2.69
C GLU A 37 14.51 -1.65 1.61
N LEU A 38 14.86 -1.82 0.33
CA LEU A 38 14.12 -1.23 -0.82
C LEU A 38 13.99 0.30 -0.74
N TRP A 39 15.06 0.96 -0.32
CA TRP A 39 15.16 2.41 -0.25
C TRP A 39 15.18 3.06 -1.64
N GLY A 40 14.79 4.33 -1.68
CA GLY A 40 14.64 5.07 -2.91
C GLY A 40 15.98 5.50 -3.51
N ARG A 41 15.86 6.23 -4.63
CA ARG A 41 17.00 6.91 -5.24
C ARG A 41 17.66 7.90 -4.26
N PRO A 42 18.95 8.23 -4.46
CA PRO A 42 19.61 9.32 -3.75
C PRO A 42 18.75 10.59 -3.81
N ALA A 43 18.56 11.21 -2.66
CA ALA A 43 17.84 12.46 -2.55
C ALA A 43 18.82 13.63 -2.73
N PRO A 44 18.36 14.75 -3.30
CA PRO A 44 19.17 15.96 -3.32
C PRO A 44 19.33 16.52 -1.90
N ASP A 45 20.46 17.21 -1.66
CA ASP A 45 20.88 17.66 -0.33
C ASP A 45 19.93 18.72 0.29
N ASP A 46 19.07 19.32 -0.52
CA ASP A 46 18.07 20.30 -0.12
C ASP A 46 16.80 19.67 0.47
N LEU A 47 16.65 18.34 0.41
CA LEU A 47 15.47 17.65 0.91
C LEU A 47 15.54 17.40 2.43
N PRO A 48 14.72 18.08 3.26
CA PRO A 48 14.89 18.07 4.72
C PRO A 48 14.45 16.76 5.38
N TRP A 49 13.74 15.88 4.68
CA TRP A 49 13.31 14.56 5.15
C TRP A 49 14.01 13.40 4.43
N ALA A 50 15.13 13.67 3.75
CA ALA A 50 16.00 12.61 3.26
C ALA A 50 16.55 11.80 4.44
N MET A 51 16.62 10.49 4.29
CA MET A 51 17.10 9.59 5.34
C MET A 51 18.34 8.84 4.88
N VAL A 52 19.31 8.76 5.79
CA VAL A 52 20.48 7.91 5.62
C VAL A 52 20.14 6.53 6.18
N PHE A 53 20.21 5.50 5.34
CA PHE A 53 19.97 4.12 5.75
C PHE A 53 21.31 3.42 6.01
N PRO A 54 21.65 3.09 7.28
CA PRO A 54 22.91 2.41 7.60
C PRO A 54 23.07 1.06 6.88
N GLN A 55 21.96 0.35 6.67
CA GLN A 55 21.90 -0.95 6.00
C GLN A 55 22.28 -0.88 4.51
N ALA A 56 22.21 0.30 3.90
CA ALA A 56 22.56 0.48 2.50
C ALA A 56 24.07 0.36 2.24
N GLN A 57 24.91 0.56 3.27
CA GLN A 57 26.38 0.51 3.14
C GLN A 57 26.95 1.44 2.06
N ASP A 58 26.18 2.44 1.62
CA ASP A 58 26.53 3.36 0.52
C ASP A 58 27.38 4.55 0.98
N GLY A 59 28.04 4.47 2.15
CA GLY A 59 28.86 5.56 2.67
C GLY A 59 28.09 6.77 3.23
N GLY A 60 26.81 6.58 3.62
CA GLY A 60 26.03 7.63 4.28
C GLY A 60 25.21 8.54 3.35
N ILE A 61 24.98 8.12 2.10
CA ILE A 61 24.17 8.87 1.13
C ILE A 61 22.73 9.00 1.65
N ALA A 62 22.22 10.24 1.66
CA ALA A 62 20.83 10.52 1.98
C ALA A 62 19.92 10.10 0.82
N ARG A 63 18.86 9.35 1.12
CA ARG A 63 17.96 8.77 0.12
C ARG A 63 16.51 9.12 0.42
N HIS A 64 15.68 9.07 -0.62
CA HIS A 64 14.25 9.20 -0.46
C HIS A 64 13.68 7.99 0.30
N PRO A 65 12.89 8.18 1.37
CA PRO A 65 12.18 7.09 2.04
C PRO A 65 10.97 6.64 1.20
N SER A 66 11.23 6.05 0.02
CA SER A 66 10.21 5.62 -0.93
C SER A 66 9.22 4.62 -0.34
N GLN A 67 9.64 3.84 0.65
CA GLN A 67 8.78 2.90 1.36
C GLN A 67 7.67 3.65 2.12
N LEU A 68 7.97 4.81 2.72
CA LEU A 68 6.96 5.64 3.38
C LEU A 68 6.01 6.28 2.36
N TYR A 69 6.52 6.69 1.19
CA TYR A 69 5.66 7.21 0.12
C TYR A 69 4.72 6.13 -0.42
N GLN A 70 5.21 4.90 -0.61
CA GLN A 70 4.38 3.77 -1.03
C GLN A 70 3.40 3.36 0.06
N ALA A 71 3.83 3.32 1.33
CA ALA A 71 2.93 3.06 2.45
C ALA A 71 1.82 4.12 2.56
N ALA A 72 2.14 5.39 2.33
CA ALA A 72 1.17 6.48 2.38
C ALA A 72 0.23 6.49 1.17
N GLY A 73 0.74 6.34 -0.05
CA GLY A 73 -0.04 6.39 -1.29
C GLY A 73 -0.75 5.07 -1.61
N GLU A 74 0.00 4.01 -1.84
CA GLU A 74 -0.55 2.71 -2.23
C GLU A 74 -1.20 1.96 -1.05
N GLY A 75 -0.79 2.29 0.18
CA GLY A 75 -1.36 1.69 1.37
C GLY A 75 -2.50 2.53 1.96
N LEU A 76 -2.15 3.64 2.60
CA LEU A 76 -3.08 4.40 3.44
C LEU A 76 -4.11 5.19 2.62
N LEU A 77 -3.69 5.86 1.55
CA LEU A 77 -4.59 6.63 0.70
C LEU A 77 -5.56 5.71 -0.04
N LEU A 78 -5.06 4.62 -0.66
CA LEU A 78 -5.93 3.61 -1.29
C LEU A 78 -6.89 2.98 -0.27
N PHE A 79 -6.44 2.71 0.96
CA PHE A 79 -7.33 2.26 2.04
C PHE A 79 -8.45 3.28 2.30
N ILE A 80 -8.11 4.56 2.49
CA ILE A 80 -9.10 5.60 2.79
C ILE A 80 -10.10 5.75 1.64
N VAL A 81 -9.61 5.78 0.39
CA VAL A 81 -10.47 5.89 -0.79
C VAL A 81 -11.43 4.71 -0.88
N LEU A 82 -10.93 3.48 -0.78
CA LEU A 82 -11.75 2.28 -0.85
C LEU A 82 -12.71 2.17 0.34
N TRP A 83 -12.25 2.51 1.54
CA TRP A 83 -13.07 2.52 2.75
C TRP A 83 -14.23 3.50 2.61
N VAL A 84 -13.97 4.76 2.23
CA VAL A 84 -15.01 5.77 2.01
C VAL A 84 -15.94 5.36 0.87
N TYR A 85 -15.40 4.82 -0.22
CA TYR A 85 -16.19 4.40 -1.38
C TYR A 85 -17.11 3.20 -1.06
N ALA A 86 -16.63 2.26 -0.24
CA ALA A 86 -17.36 1.07 0.20
C ALA A 86 -18.41 1.33 1.30
N ARG A 87 -18.49 2.56 1.86
CA ARG A 87 -19.52 2.92 2.87
C ARG A 87 -20.95 2.97 2.32
N GLN A 88 -21.10 3.05 1.00
CA GLN A 88 -22.41 3.05 0.33
C GLN A 88 -22.65 1.66 -0.27
N PRO A 89 -23.90 1.14 -0.28
CA PRO A 89 -24.21 -0.10 -0.98
C PRO A 89 -23.92 0.09 -2.48
N ARG A 90 -22.91 -0.61 -3.00
CA ARG A 90 -22.49 -0.56 -4.40
C ARG A 90 -22.84 -1.83 -5.15
N ALA A 91 -22.96 -1.72 -6.46
CA ALA A 91 -23.12 -2.87 -7.33
C ALA A 91 -21.85 -3.75 -7.29
N THR A 92 -22.05 -5.06 -7.32
CA THR A 92 -21.00 -6.06 -7.27
C THR A 92 -19.94 -5.84 -8.35
N GLY A 93 -18.68 -5.75 -7.96
CA GLY A 93 -17.50 -5.54 -8.81
C GLY A 93 -16.98 -4.09 -8.85
N GLN A 94 -17.73 -3.11 -8.34
CA GLN A 94 -17.28 -1.71 -8.38
C GLN A 94 -16.13 -1.41 -7.41
N ILE A 95 -16.09 -2.08 -6.26
CA ILE A 95 -15.03 -1.84 -5.27
C ILE A 95 -13.71 -2.46 -5.75
N SER A 96 -13.79 -3.67 -6.33
CA SER A 96 -12.64 -4.32 -6.99
C SER A 96 -12.13 -3.51 -8.19
N GLY A 97 -13.02 -2.88 -8.95
CA GLY A 97 -12.64 -2.00 -10.07
C GLY A 97 -11.89 -0.74 -9.62
N VAL A 98 -12.31 -0.11 -8.51
CA VAL A 98 -11.61 1.05 -7.94
C VAL A 98 -10.25 0.66 -7.35
N PHE A 99 -10.08 -0.56 -6.84
CA PHE A 99 -8.78 -1.05 -6.38
C PHE A 99 -7.78 -1.29 -7.53
N MET A 100 -8.26 -1.58 -8.74
CA MET A 100 -7.42 -1.86 -9.92
C MET A 100 -7.00 -0.62 -10.73
N MET A 101 -7.54 0.56 -10.40
CA MET A 101 -7.16 1.85 -11.00
C MET A 101 -5.93 2.43 -10.33
#